data_AF-A0A3B8MPY5-F1
#
_entry.id   AF-A0A3B8MPY5-F1
#
_cell.length_a   1.000
_cell.length_b   1.000
_cell.length_c   1.000
_cell.angle_alpha   90.00
_cell.angle_beta   90.00
_cell.angle_gamma   90.00
#
_symmetry.space_group_name_H-M   'P 1'
#
loop_
_entity.id
_entity.type
_entity.pdbx_description
1 polymer ?
#
loop_
_entity_poly.entity_id
_entity_poly.type
_entity_poly.pdbx_seq_one_letter_code
_entity_poly.pdbx_strand_id
1 'polypeptide(L)'
;MQTTRIRIVLLCPLFLIGCLAEDPSSFRTVDSLLTGMWTQVNDPTAPPTIDFNPDRTFSSFSSGVPGAAVRDFSGDFWQAGEVIVFRGTGPVEGVRVQFVHFTIQEDPLVLTMAPILPKFVNETIGVEDINGMSESDVESALRRFDGLPIPETALGYSFDYLK
;
A
#
# COMPACT_ATOMS: atom_id res chain seq x y z
N MET A 1 -28.73 54.90 -45.00
CA MET A 1 -28.24 53.64 -44.39
C MET A 1 -27.63 53.98 -43.04
N GLN A 2 -28.36 53.76 -41.95
CA GLN A 2 -27.91 54.04 -40.58
C GLN A 2 -27.19 52.81 -40.01
N THR A 3 -25.98 53.03 -39.50
CA THR A 3 -25.13 52.01 -38.90
C THR A 3 -25.41 51.94 -37.40
N THR A 4 -26.11 50.91 -36.96
CA THR A 4 -26.39 50.67 -35.53
C THR A 4 -25.15 50.09 -34.84
N ARG A 5 -24.48 50.89 -34.00
CA ARG A 5 -23.39 50.44 -33.13
C ARG A 5 -23.97 49.78 -31.88
N ILE A 6 -23.75 48.47 -31.72
CA ILE A 6 -24.10 47.72 -30.50
C ILE A 6 -22.97 47.92 -29.48
N ARG A 7 -23.30 48.49 -28.31
CA ARG A 7 -22.41 48.52 -27.14
C ARG A 7 -22.62 47.23 -26.35
N ILE A 8 -21.62 46.35 -26.35
CA ILE A 8 -21.58 45.18 -25.46
C ILE A 8 -20.99 45.66 -24.13
N VAL A 9 -21.84 45.71 -23.10
CA VAL A 9 -21.42 45.94 -21.71
C VAL A 9 -21.02 44.60 -21.13
N LEU A 10 -19.71 44.39 -20.94
CA LEU A 10 -19.16 43.22 -20.26
C LEU A 10 -19.43 43.35 -18.75
N LEU A 11 -20.44 42.62 -18.25
CA LEU A 11 -20.69 42.44 -16.83
C LEU A 11 -19.75 41.34 -16.31
N CYS A 12 -18.77 41.74 -15.52
CA CYS A 12 -17.87 40.87 -14.77
C CYS A 12 -18.52 40.56 -13.41
N PRO A 13 -18.93 39.33 -13.09
CA PRO A 13 -19.23 38.96 -11.71
C PRO A 13 -17.94 38.46 -11.05
N LEU A 14 -17.32 39.35 -10.27
CA LEU A 14 -16.45 38.99 -9.15
C LEU A 14 -17.26 38.15 -8.16
N PHE A 15 -17.00 36.84 -8.11
CA PHE A 15 -17.21 36.04 -6.90
C PHE A 15 -15.85 35.56 -6.40
N LEU A 16 -15.33 36.34 -5.46
CA LEU A 16 -14.38 35.90 -4.45
C LEU A 16 -15.08 34.89 -3.52
N ILE A 17 -14.23 34.12 -2.83
CA ILE A 17 -14.49 33.20 -1.71
C ILE A 17 -14.53 31.73 -2.14
N GLY A 18 -13.32 31.19 -2.19
CA GLY A 18 -13.02 29.76 -2.20
C GLY A 18 -11.55 29.52 -1.89
N CYS A 19 -10.89 30.38 -1.12
CA CYS A 19 -9.67 30.01 -0.41
C CYS A 19 -10.08 29.12 0.78
N LEU A 20 -10.56 27.91 0.49
CA LEU A 20 -10.23 26.78 1.33
C LEU A 20 -8.89 26.30 0.79
N ALA A 21 -7.82 26.85 1.35
CA ALA A 21 -6.61 26.08 1.48
C ALA A 21 -7.02 24.86 2.32
N GLU A 22 -7.43 23.77 1.65
CA GLU A 22 -7.32 22.45 2.23
C GLU A 22 -5.86 22.31 2.64
N ASP A 23 -5.68 22.11 3.94
CA ASP A 23 -4.42 22.02 4.62
C ASP A 23 -3.49 21.06 3.85
N PRO A 24 -2.33 21.50 3.32
CA PRO A 24 -1.42 20.61 2.58
C PRO A 24 -0.76 19.55 3.47
N SER A 25 -1.15 19.44 4.74
CA SER A 25 -0.72 18.40 5.67
C SER A 25 -1.37 17.03 5.45
N SER A 26 -2.46 16.91 4.65
CA SER A 26 -3.21 15.66 4.47
C SER A 26 -2.82 14.81 3.25
N PHE A 27 -1.88 15.26 2.40
CA PHE A 27 -1.39 14.50 1.24
C PHE A 27 -0.03 13.86 1.51
N ARG A 28 0.14 13.30 2.70
CA ARG A 28 1.08 12.18 2.84
C ARG A 28 0.50 11.05 2.00
N THR A 29 1.07 10.81 0.81
CA THR A 29 0.75 9.60 0.04
C THR A 29 0.92 8.40 0.97
N VAL A 30 0.09 7.37 0.85
CA VAL A 30 0.17 6.19 1.74
C VAL A 30 1.60 5.62 1.79
N ASP A 31 2.33 5.69 0.68
CA ASP A 31 3.78 5.46 0.58
C ASP A 31 4.60 6.18 1.69
N SER A 32 4.32 7.46 1.94
CA SER A 32 5.02 8.26 2.96
C SER A 32 4.61 7.94 4.41
N LEU A 33 3.40 7.39 4.63
CA LEU A 33 2.99 6.88 5.94
C LEU A 33 3.65 5.53 6.22
N LEU A 34 3.66 4.64 5.22
CA LEU A 34 4.30 3.32 5.26
C LEU A 34 5.81 3.40 5.45
N THR A 35 6.49 4.37 4.84
CA THR A 35 7.95 4.50 4.91
C THR A 35 8.47 4.60 6.35
N GLY A 36 9.46 3.79 6.69
CA GLY A 36 10.13 3.73 7.98
C GLY A 36 9.97 2.39 8.69
N MET A 37 10.54 2.31 9.89
CA MET A 37 10.54 1.11 10.72
C MET A 37 9.23 0.95 11.49
N TRP A 38 8.64 -0.23 11.37
CA TRP A 38 7.45 -0.67 12.08
C TRP A 38 7.80 -1.85 12.97
N THR A 39 7.30 -1.81 14.19
CA THR A 39 7.52 -2.84 15.21
C THR A 39 6.20 -3.55 15.47
N GLN A 40 6.16 -4.85 15.22
CA GLN A 40 5.00 -5.68 15.49
C GLN A 40 4.70 -5.66 17.00
N VAL A 41 3.44 -5.49 17.35
CA VAL A 41 2.95 -5.58 18.72
C VAL A 41 2.88 -7.06 19.12
N ASN A 42 4.03 -7.73 19.40
CA ASN A 42 4.18 -8.96 20.23
C ASN A 42 5.63 -9.53 20.36
N ASP A 43 5.84 -10.28 21.46
CA ASP A 43 7.00 -11.04 22.05
C ASP A 43 8.24 -10.24 22.58
N PRO A 44 8.65 -10.42 23.87
CA PRO A 44 9.41 -9.45 24.65
C PRO A 44 10.94 -9.52 24.48
N THR A 45 11.46 -10.46 23.70
CA THR A 45 12.91 -10.65 23.55
C THR A 45 13.50 -9.86 22.38
N ALA A 46 12.72 -9.66 21.32
CA ALA A 46 12.98 -8.72 20.20
C ALA A 46 11.74 -8.75 19.28
N PRO A 47 10.82 -7.78 19.37
CA PRO A 47 9.60 -7.78 18.56
C PRO A 47 9.96 -7.73 17.06
N PRO A 48 9.27 -8.47 16.19
CA PRO A 48 9.55 -8.41 14.76
C PRO A 48 9.37 -7.03 14.18
N THR A 49 10.30 -6.65 13.30
CA THR A 49 10.28 -5.36 12.61
C THR A 49 10.18 -5.52 11.11
N ILE A 50 9.59 -4.52 10.46
CA ILE A 50 9.67 -4.30 9.02
C ILE A 50 10.09 -2.85 8.80
N ASP A 51 11.12 -2.65 8.00
CA ASP A 51 11.52 -1.32 7.53
C ASP A 51 11.14 -1.15 6.07
N PHE A 52 10.30 -0.17 5.76
CA PHE A 52 9.93 0.21 4.39
C PHE A 52 10.75 1.41 3.96
N ASN A 53 11.55 1.25 2.91
CA ASN A 53 12.41 2.31 2.41
C ASN A 53 11.68 3.18 1.37
N PRO A 54 12.06 4.47 1.22
CA PRO A 54 11.49 5.36 0.21
C PRO A 54 11.68 4.88 -1.24
N ASP A 55 12.66 4.01 -1.50
CA ASP A 55 12.98 3.45 -2.81
C ASP A 55 12.19 2.18 -3.15
N ARG A 56 11.17 1.86 -2.33
CA ARG A 56 10.31 0.66 -2.45
C ARG A 56 10.99 -0.66 -2.13
N THR A 57 12.14 -0.61 -1.45
CA THR A 57 12.73 -1.80 -0.84
C THR A 57 12.22 -2.00 0.59
N PHE A 58 12.25 -3.22 1.09
CA PHE A 58 11.93 -3.51 2.50
C PHE A 58 12.93 -4.49 3.12
N SER A 59 12.99 -4.51 4.44
CA SER A 59 13.70 -5.53 5.21
C SER A 59 12.95 -5.92 6.47
N SER A 60 12.97 -7.20 6.82
CA SER A 60 12.31 -7.75 8.01
C SER A 60 13.22 -8.76 8.71
N PHE A 61 13.67 -8.46 9.93
CA PHE A 61 14.69 -9.23 10.65
C PHE A 61 14.19 -10.60 11.18
N SER A 62 12.95 -10.70 11.66
CA SER A 62 12.49 -11.90 12.39
C SER A 62 11.13 -12.45 11.96
N SER A 63 10.75 -12.24 10.69
CA SER A 63 9.43 -12.55 10.09
C SER A 63 8.33 -11.54 10.40
N GLY A 64 8.64 -10.26 10.22
CA GLY A 64 7.69 -9.18 10.38
C GLY A 64 6.59 -9.18 9.31
N VAL A 65 6.76 -9.81 8.14
CA VAL A 65 5.74 -9.80 7.07
C VAL A 65 4.71 -10.91 7.28
N PRO A 66 3.40 -10.59 7.45
CA PRO A 66 2.37 -11.61 7.63
C PRO A 66 2.31 -12.59 6.44
N GLY A 67 2.17 -13.88 6.73
CA GLY A 67 2.10 -14.96 5.72
C GLY A 67 3.47 -15.40 5.18
N ALA A 68 4.46 -14.52 5.13
CA ALA A 68 5.83 -14.87 4.80
C ALA A 68 6.58 -15.33 6.06
N ALA A 69 6.52 -16.63 6.36
CA ALA A 69 7.28 -17.26 7.46
C ALA A 69 8.79 -17.38 7.12
N VAL A 70 9.40 -16.27 6.70
CA VAL A 70 10.78 -16.17 6.22
C VAL A 70 11.50 -15.17 7.12
N ARG A 71 12.59 -15.64 7.75
CA ARG A 71 13.51 -14.77 8.50
C ARG A 71 14.30 -13.89 7.55
N ASP A 72 14.76 -12.74 8.02
CA ASP A 72 15.61 -11.82 7.25
C ASP A 72 15.05 -11.55 5.83
N PHE A 73 13.72 -11.46 5.72
CA PHE A 73 13.01 -11.32 4.45
C PHE A 73 13.21 -9.89 3.94
N SER A 74 13.77 -9.78 2.73
CA SER A 74 14.10 -8.49 2.13
C SER A 74 13.93 -8.53 0.61
N GLY A 75 13.65 -7.37 0.02
CA GLY A 75 13.41 -7.24 -1.40
C GLY A 75 12.61 -5.99 -1.70
N ASP A 76 11.70 -6.10 -2.65
CA ASP A 76 10.89 -5.00 -3.17
C ASP A 76 9.44 -5.13 -2.71
N PHE A 77 8.76 -4.00 -2.57
CA PHE A 77 7.33 -3.95 -2.35
C PHE A 77 6.63 -2.98 -3.30
N TRP A 78 5.37 -3.27 -3.58
CA TRP A 78 4.49 -2.42 -4.36
C TRP A 78 3.15 -2.32 -3.65
N GLN A 79 2.44 -1.21 -3.87
CA GLN A 79 1.14 -0.95 -3.28
C GLN A 79 0.11 -0.61 -4.36
N ALA A 80 -1.10 -1.14 -4.23
CA ALA A 80 -2.29 -0.66 -4.93
C ALA A 80 -3.50 -0.76 -4.00
N GLY A 81 -4.23 0.34 -3.84
CA GLY A 81 -5.31 0.44 -2.85
C GLY A 81 -4.83 0.05 -1.45
N GLU A 82 -5.55 -0.90 -0.83
CA GLU A 82 -5.30 -1.45 0.50
C GLU A 82 -4.45 -2.74 0.47
N VAL A 83 -3.71 -2.98 -0.62
CA VAL A 83 -2.86 -4.16 -0.77
C VAL A 83 -1.41 -3.76 -0.97
N ILE A 84 -0.54 -4.40 -0.20
CA ILE A 84 0.90 -4.42 -0.42
C ILE A 84 1.27 -5.82 -0.93
N VAL A 85 2.11 -5.89 -1.96
CA VAL A 85 2.78 -7.12 -2.33
C VAL A 85 4.27 -7.01 -2.04
N PHE A 86 4.81 -8.00 -1.35
CA PHE A 86 6.22 -8.16 -1.06
C PHE A 86 6.79 -9.20 -2.00
N ARG A 87 7.92 -8.90 -2.67
CA ARG A 87 8.72 -9.87 -3.40
C ARG A 87 10.14 -9.82 -2.87
N GLY A 88 10.67 -10.96 -2.44
CA GLY A 88 12.00 -10.95 -1.86
C GLY A 88 12.59 -12.33 -1.66
N THR A 89 13.66 -12.36 -0.88
CA THR A 89 14.38 -13.57 -0.49
C THR A 89 14.70 -13.54 1.01
N GLY A 90 15.08 -14.70 1.54
CA GLY A 90 15.64 -14.82 2.88
C GLY A 90 16.75 -15.87 2.88
N PRO A 91 17.09 -16.44 4.06
CA PRO A 91 18.15 -17.43 4.18
C PRO A 91 17.91 -18.73 3.40
N VAL A 92 16.64 -19.06 3.13
CA VAL A 92 16.26 -20.22 2.32
C VAL A 92 16.17 -19.78 0.86
N GLU A 93 16.78 -20.58 -0.01
CA GLU A 93 16.80 -20.32 -1.46
C GLU A 93 15.39 -20.22 -2.05
N GLY A 94 15.24 -19.29 -3.00
CA GLY A 94 14.03 -19.06 -3.77
C GLY A 94 13.39 -17.70 -3.48
N VAL A 95 12.76 -17.14 -4.51
CA VAL A 95 11.93 -15.94 -4.38
C VAL A 95 10.64 -16.29 -3.64
N ARG A 96 10.13 -15.32 -2.89
CA ARG A 96 8.84 -15.38 -2.22
C ARG A 96 8.03 -14.15 -2.58
N VAL A 97 6.76 -14.37 -2.94
CA VAL A 97 5.78 -13.32 -3.19
C VAL A 97 4.68 -13.44 -2.16
N GLN A 98 4.39 -12.36 -1.44
CA GLN A 98 3.36 -12.33 -0.40
C GLN A 98 2.47 -11.11 -0.58
N PHE A 99 1.18 -11.35 -0.82
CA PHE A 99 0.16 -10.31 -0.86
C PHE A 99 -0.43 -10.11 0.54
N VAL A 100 -0.58 -8.86 0.95
CA VAL A 100 -1.00 -8.46 2.29
C VAL A 100 -2.02 -7.35 2.15
N HIS A 101 -3.17 -7.53 2.81
CA HIS A 101 -4.12 -6.44 3.02
C HIS A 101 -3.63 -5.61 4.20
N PHE A 102 -3.72 -4.29 4.09
CA PHE A 102 -3.27 -3.40 5.15
C PHE A 102 -4.22 -2.22 5.37
N THR A 103 -4.22 -1.71 6.60
CA THR A 103 -4.89 -0.46 6.97
C THR A 103 -3.95 0.39 7.82
N ILE A 104 -4.05 1.71 7.70
CA ILE A 104 -3.32 2.66 8.53
C ILE A 104 -4.33 3.54 9.28
N GLN A 105 -4.18 3.61 10.61
CA GLN A 105 -4.86 4.57 11.47
C GLN A 105 -3.85 5.64 11.91
N GLU A 106 -4.20 6.93 11.89
CA GLU A 106 -3.24 8.03 12.12
C GLU A 106 -3.15 8.54 13.58
N ASP A 107 -4.00 8.08 14.50
CA ASP A 107 -3.96 8.47 15.92
C ASP A 107 -4.47 7.34 16.84
N PRO A 108 -3.56 6.59 17.52
CA PRO A 108 -2.12 6.55 17.27
C PRO A 108 -1.81 6.01 15.87
N LEU A 109 -0.59 6.24 15.38
CA LEU A 109 -0.15 5.70 14.09
C LEU A 109 0.03 4.17 14.19
N VAL A 110 -0.94 3.42 13.66
CA VAL A 110 -0.96 1.95 13.68
C VAL A 110 -1.09 1.43 12.26
N LEU A 111 -0.22 0.48 11.91
CA LEU A 111 -0.33 -0.31 10.69
C LEU A 111 -0.88 -1.67 11.09
N THR A 112 -2.02 -2.06 10.54
CA THR A 112 -2.54 -3.42 10.68
C THR A 112 -2.37 -4.12 9.34
N MET A 113 -1.80 -5.33 9.36
CA MET A 113 -1.57 -6.12 8.15
C MET A 113 -2.06 -7.55 8.32
N ALA A 114 -2.74 -8.07 7.30
CA ALA A 114 -3.20 -9.46 7.24
C ALA A 114 -2.77 -10.10 5.92
N PRO A 115 -2.25 -11.34 5.92
CA PRO A 115 -1.89 -11.99 4.67
C PRO A 115 -3.16 -12.31 3.88
N ILE A 116 -3.15 -12.05 2.59
CA ILE A 116 -4.22 -12.51 1.69
C ILE A 116 -3.93 -13.97 1.36
N LEU A 117 -4.90 -14.85 1.58
CA LEU A 117 -4.73 -16.29 1.46
C LEU A 117 -4.35 -16.68 0.02
N PRO A 118 -3.37 -17.59 -0.19
CA PRO A 118 -2.89 -17.94 -1.53
C PRO A 118 -3.98 -18.37 -2.50
N LYS A 119 -5.02 -19.05 -2.02
CA LYS A 119 -6.16 -19.45 -2.85
C LYS A 119 -6.85 -18.24 -3.50
N PHE A 120 -7.15 -17.21 -2.71
CA PHE A 120 -7.81 -16.01 -3.21
C PHE A 120 -6.88 -15.21 -4.14
N VAL A 121 -5.60 -15.13 -3.79
CA VAL A 121 -4.59 -14.50 -4.64
C VAL A 121 -4.55 -15.18 -6.01
N ASN A 122 -4.35 -16.50 -6.04
CA ASN A 122 -4.24 -17.31 -7.25
C ASN A 122 -5.50 -17.21 -8.13
N GLU A 123 -6.69 -17.24 -7.52
CA GLU A 123 -7.96 -17.06 -8.23
C GLU A 123 -8.09 -15.64 -8.82
N THR A 124 -7.67 -14.61 -8.08
CA THR A 124 -7.75 -13.20 -8.50
C THR A 124 -6.78 -12.90 -9.64
N ILE A 125 -5.55 -13.41 -9.57
CA ILE A 125 -4.50 -13.12 -10.55
C ILE A 125 -4.38 -14.18 -11.65
N GLY A 126 -5.01 -15.34 -11.48
CA GLY A 126 -5.01 -16.42 -12.47
C GLY A 126 -3.65 -17.09 -12.67
N VAL A 127 -2.89 -17.32 -11.59
CA VAL A 127 -1.60 -18.05 -11.64
C VAL A 127 -1.58 -19.20 -10.64
N GLU A 128 -0.86 -20.27 -10.98
CA GLU A 128 -0.69 -21.44 -10.11
C GLU A 128 0.46 -21.25 -9.11
N ASP A 129 1.56 -20.63 -9.53
CA ASP A 129 2.74 -20.36 -8.71
C ASP A 129 3.11 -18.87 -8.73
N ILE A 130 2.81 -18.19 -7.62
CA ILE A 130 3.13 -16.77 -7.41
C ILE A 130 4.62 -16.51 -7.22
N ASN A 131 5.38 -17.50 -6.73
CA ASN A 131 6.79 -17.30 -6.41
C ASN A 131 7.68 -17.33 -7.66
N GLY A 132 7.16 -17.85 -8.78
CA GLY A 132 7.82 -17.83 -10.09
C GLY A 132 7.66 -16.52 -10.87
N MET A 133 6.92 -15.53 -10.35
CA MET A 133 6.61 -14.30 -11.06
C MET A 133 7.82 -13.34 -11.13
N SER A 134 7.98 -12.69 -12.28
CA SER A 134 8.92 -11.57 -12.44
C SER A 134 8.42 -10.32 -11.69
N GLU A 135 9.29 -9.34 -11.46
CA GLU A 135 8.91 -8.05 -10.82
C GLU A 135 7.79 -7.34 -11.60
N SER A 136 7.91 -7.27 -12.93
CA SER A 136 6.88 -6.67 -13.78
C SER A 136 5.56 -7.42 -13.73
N ASP A 137 5.59 -8.75 -13.60
CA ASP A 137 4.38 -9.56 -13.49
C ASP A 137 3.70 -9.35 -12.13
N VAL A 138 4.49 -9.24 -11.05
CA VAL A 138 3.98 -8.95 -9.70
C VAL A 138 3.31 -7.57 -9.68
N GLU A 139 3.97 -6.54 -10.19
CA GLU A 139 3.39 -5.19 -10.25
C GLU A 139 2.10 -5.18 -11.10
N SER A 140 2.10 -5.88 -12.24
CA SER A 140 0.92 -5.99 -13.09
C SER A 140 -0.23 -6.75 -12.42
N ALA A 141 0.08 -7.82 -11.68
CA ALA A 141 -0.91 -8.59 -10.93
C ALA A 141 -1.51 -7.82 -9.75
N LEU A 142 -0.70 -7.00 -9.06
CA LEU A 142 -1.18 -6.15 -7.97
C LEU A 142 -2.30 -5.21 -8.41
N ARG A 143 -2.25 -4.70 -9.65
CA ARG A 143 -3.30 -3.83 -10.20
C ARG A 143 -4.67 -4.49 -10.26
N ARG A 144 -4.77 -5.82 -10.19
CA ARG A 144 -6.06 -6.54 -10.13
C ARG A 144 -6.76 -6.41 -8.78
N PHE A 145 -6.04 -5.99 -7.74
CA PHE A 145 -6.58 -5.73 -6.41
C PHE A 145 -7.02 -4.28 -6.23
N ASP A 146 -6.69 -3.38 -7.17
CA ASP A 146 -7.06 -1.98 -7.07
C ASP A 146 -8.59 -1.81 -7.13
N GLY A 147 -9.18 -1.32 -6.04
CA GLY A 147 -10.63 -1.21 -5.86
C GLY A 147 -11.37 -2.55 -5.68
N LEU A 148 -10.67 -3.68 -5.57
CA LEU A 148 -11.28 -4.99 -5.31
C LEU A 148 -11.54 -5.15 -3.80
N PRO A 149 -12.80 -5.30 -3.35
CA PRO A 149 -13.07 -5.60 -1.95
C PRO A 149 -12.54 -6.99 -1.59
N ILE A 150 -11.67 -7.05 -0.57
CA ILE A 150 -11.13 -8.31 -0.06
C ILE A 150 -12.04 -8.82 1.07
N PRO A 151 -12.68 -9.98 0.92
CA PRO A 151 -13.54 -10.51 1.96
C PRO A 151 -12.71 -11.00 3.16
N GLU A 152 -13.23 -10.88 4.38
CA GLU A 152 -12.55 -11.35 5.59
C GLU A 152 -12.16 -12.83 5.51
N THR A 153 -12.95 -13.66 4.81
CA THR A 153 -12.65 -15.08 4.59
C THR A 153 -11.42 -15.33 3.72
N ALA A 154 -10.92 -14.31 3.03
CA ALA A 154 -9.69 -14.34 2.24
C ALA A 154 -8.47 -13.83 3.02
N LEU A 155 -8.63 -13.41 4.28
CA LEU A 155 -7.55 -12.91 5.12
C LEU A 155 -7.12 -13.98 6.13
N GLY A 156 -5.81 -14.04 6.38
CA GLY A 156 -5.25 -14.79 7.50
C GLY A 156 -5.23 -13.97 8.78
N TYR A 157 -4.46 -14.44 9.77
CA TYR A 157 -4.32 -13.76 11.05
C TYR A 157 -3.62 -12.38 10.87
N SER A 158 -4.21 -11.35 11.46
CA SER A 158 -3.71 -9.97 11.36
C SER A 158 -2.68 -9.66 12.44
N PHE A 159 -1.74 -8.79 12.10
CA PHE A 159 -0.72 -8.27 12.99
C PHE A 159 -0.81 -6.74 13.04
N ASP A 160 -0.70 -6.19 14.24
CA ASP A 160 -0.58 -4.75 14.45
C ASP A 160 0.88 -4.36 14.60
N TYR A 161 1.23 -3.20 14.06
CA TYR A 161 2.56 -2.62 14.11
C TYR A 161 2.50 -1.17 14.53
N LEU A 162 3.47 -0.77 15.35
CA LEU A 162 3.67 0.60 15.81
C LEU A 162 4.94 1.17 15.21
N LYS A 163 4.92 2.47 14.93
CA LYS A 163 6.05 3.25 14.44
C LYS A 163 6.78 3.94 15.59
#